data_AF-A0A941G6M0-F1
#
_entry.id   AF-A0A941G6M0-F1
#
_cell.length_a   1.000
_cell.length_b   1.000
_cell.length_c   1.000
_cell.angle_alpha   90.00
_cell.angle_beta   90.00
_cell.angle_gamma   90.00
#
_symmetry.space_group_name_H-M   'P 1'
#
loop_
_entity.id
_entity.type
_entity.pdbx_description
1 polymer ?
#
loop_
_entity_poly.entity_id
_entity_poly.type
_entity_poly.pdbx_seq_one_letter_code
_entity_poly.pdbx_strand_id
1 'polypeptide(L)'
;MKRSKQDRSEGLGRKVEIVMGFYRPPGHKLPTVLRSEQHRRNVAALDCACCGRQGPSQAAHANTTKGMALKACDSLTFPLCLECHRDLDQGGKLLRDARRHREWVWVDWARAELMARGKWTPEIELHYRKAIEPLRALGNPDDAKEKAAVKSGPGTALMEKF
;
A
#
# COMPACT_ATOMS: atom_id res chain seq x y z
N MET A 1 -6.58 -41.88 -25.62
CA MET A 1 -5.98 -40.85 -26.49
C MET A 1 -5.33 -39.78 -25.62
N LYS A 2 -3.99 -39.67 -25.58
CA LYS A 2 -3.31 -38.55 -24.91
C LYS A 2 -3.26 -37.37 -25.87
N ARG A 3 -3.89 -36.24 -25.51
CA ARG A 3 -3.77 -34.97 -26.26
C ARG A 3 -2.31 -34.51 -26.22
N SER A 4 -1.67 -34.37 -27.37
CA SER A 4 -0.37 -33.73 -27.48
C SER A 4 -0.50 -32.24 -27.14
N LYS A 5 0.40 -31.72 -26.30
CA LYS A 5 0.53 -30.27 -26.11
C LYS A 5 1.06 -29.69 -27.41
N GLN A 6 0.31 -28.78 -28.02
CA GLN A 6 0.77 -28.02 -29.18
C GLN A 6 2.07 -27.28 -28.81
N ASP A 7 3.07 -27.39 -29.67
CA ASP A 7 4.29 -26.60 -29.57
C ASP A 7 3.92 -25.14 -29.82
N ARG A 8 4.02 -24.32 -28.76
CA ARG A 8 3.74 -22.89 -28.82
C ARG A 8 5.05 -22.20 -29.14
N SER A 9 5.41 -22.17 -30.42
CA SER A 9 6.50 -21.31 -30.89
C SER A 9 6.32 -19.88 -30.38
N GLU A 10 7.44 -19.18 -30.13
CA GLU A 10 7.47 -17.89 -29.44
C GLU A 10 6.58 -16.85 -30.13
N GLY A 11 5.38 -16.64 -29.57
CA GLY A 11 4.42 -15.66 -30.06
C GLY A 11 4.98 -14.24 -30.06
N LEU A 12 4.42 -13.34 -30.88
CA LEU A 12 4.95 -11.98 -31.08
C LEU A 12 5.20 -11.22 -29.75
N GLY A 13 4.33 -11.39 -28.75
CA GLY A 13 4.50 -10.77 -27.43
C GLY A 13 5.78 -11.19 -26.70
N ARG A 14 6.20 -12.46 -26.86
CA ARG A 14 7.46 -12.99 -26.32
C ARG A 14 8.68 -12.30 -26.92
N LYS A 15 8.63 -12.06 -28.24
CA LYS A 15 9.70 -11.36 -28.97
C LYS A 15 9.78 -9.89 -28.55
N VAL A 16 8.63 -9.24 -28.36
CA VAL A 16 8.57 -7.86 -27.86
C VAL A 16 9.12 -7.77 -26.43
N GLU A 17 8.78 -8.70 -25.53
CA GLU A 17 9.35 -8.74 -24.17
C GLU A 17 10.87 -8.91 -24.18
N ILE A 18 11.42 -9.79 -25.03
CA ILE A 18 12.86 -9.99 -25.19
C ILE A 18 13.53 -8.71 -25.69
N VAL A 19 13.01 -8.11 -26.77
CA VAL A 19 13.58 -6.89 -27.39
C VAL A 19 13.53 -5.70 -26.45
N MET A 20 12.44 -5.56 -25.69
CA MET A 20 12.25 -4.46 -24.74
C MET A 20 12.94 -4.69 -23.39
N GLY A 21 13.68 -5.80 -23.22
CA GLY A 21 14.39 -6.13 -21.99
C GLY A 21 13.50 -6.54 -20.82
N PHE A 22 12.20 -6.75 -21.05
CA PHE A 22 11.22 -7.27 -20.09
C PHE A 22 11.20 -8.80 -20.07
N TYR A 23 12.34 -9.46 -20.28
CA TYR A 23 12.39 -10.92 -20.39
C TYR A 23 11.94 -11.59 -19.08
N ARG A 24 10.71 -12.11 -19.06
CA ARG A 24 10.22 -13.02 -18.02
C ARG A 24 10.25 -14.44 -18.57
N PRO A 25 10.88 -15.42 -17.89
CA PRO A 25 10.88 -16.80 -18.38
C PRO A 25 9.44 -17.33 -18.55
N PRO A 26 9.13 -18.04 -19.65
CA PRO A 26 7.78 -18.51 -19.90
C PRO A 26 7.39 -19.52 -18.82
N GLY A 27 6.19 -19.36 -18.25
CA GLY A 27 5.70 -20.23 -17.17
C GLY A 27 5.87 -19.65 -15.76
N HIS A 28 6.61 -18.55 -15.59
CA HIS A 28 6.63 -17.85 -14.30
C HIS A 28 5.45 -16.89 -14.17
N LYS A 29 4.50 -17.23 -13.29
CA LYS A 29 3.41 -16.34 -12.90
C LYS A 29 3.99 -15.16 -12.09
N LEU A 30 3.39 -13.99 -12.25
CA LEU A 30 3.66 -12.87 -11.35
C LEU A 30 3.40 -13.31 -9.91
N PRO A 31 4.26 -12.92 -8.95
CA PRO A 31 4.03 -13.24 -7.56
C PRO A 31 2.71 -12.62 -7.11
N THR A 32 1.95 -13.33 -6.28
CA THR A 32 0.64 -12.83 -5.78
C THR A 32 0.80 -11.52 -5.01
N VAL A 33 1.91 -11.37 -4.29
CA VAL A 33 2.29 -10.17 -3.52
C VAL A 33 3.60 -9.61 -4.04
N LEU A 34 3.72 -8.27 -4.05
CA LEU A 34 4.98 -7.60 -4.40
C LEU A 34 6.04 -7.90 -3.33
N ARG A 35 7.23 -8.29 -3.79
CA ARG A 35 8.43 -8.44 -2.98
C ARG A 35 9.59 -7.75 -3.69
N SER A 36 9.85 -6.50 -3.32
CA SER A 36 10.87 -5.65 -3.93
C SER A 36 11.72 -4.99 -2.85
N GLU A 37 12.99 -5.38 -2.78
CA GLU A 37 13.95 -4.71 -1.89
C GLU A 37 14.15 -3.25 -2.25
N GLN A 38 14.23 -2.95 -3.55
CA GLN A 38 14.37 -1.58 -4.03
C GLN A 38 13.22 -0.70 -3.54
N HIS A 39 11.99 -1.21 -3.59
CA HIS A 39 10.83 -0.46 -3.08
C HIS A 39 10.94 -0.22 -1.56
N ARG A 40 11.29 -1.24 -0.77
CA ARG A 40 11.48 -1.08 0.68
C ARG A 40 12.58 -0.07 1.03
N ARG A 41 13.68 -0.04 0.26
CA ARG A 41 14.75 0.97 0.41
C ARG A 41 14.26 2.37 0.06
N ASN A 42 13.48 2.51 -1.01
CA ASN A 42 12.87 3.79 -1.39
C ASN A 42 11.92 4.31 -0.30
N VAL A 43 11.13 3.43 0.31
CA VAL A 43 10.26 3.76 1.45
C VAL A 43 11.09 4.17 2.66
N ALA A 44 12.09 3.38 3.06
CA ALA A 44 12.93 3.67 4.23
C ALA A 44 13.71 5.00 4.14
N ALA A 45 13.93 5.53 2.92
CA ALA A 45 14.57 6.81 2.67
C ALA A 45 13.64 8.04 2.88
N LEU A 46 12.35 7.82 3.17
CA LEU A 46 11.40 8.88 3.49
C LEU A 46 11.40 9.20 5.00
N ASP A 47 10.90 10.37 5.36
CA ASP A 47 10.70 10.76 6.75
C ASP A 47 9.57 9.95 7.41
N CYS A 48 9.56 9.87 8.73
CA CYS A 48 8.59 9.06 9.45
C CYS A 48 7.15 9.57 9.21
N ALA A 49 6.28 8.72 8.67
CA ALA A 49 4.89 9.07 8.37
C ALA A 49 4.03 9.31 9.64
N CYS A 50 4.47 8.79 10.80
CA CYS A 50 3.75 8.95 12.07
C CYS A 50 4.09 10.26 12.79
N CYS A 51 5.38 10.59 12.91
CA CYS A 51 5.86 11.70 13.73
C CYS A 51 6.65 12.77 12.98
N GLY A 52 6.90 12.60 11.67
CA GLY A 52 7.65 13.55 10.86
C GLY A 52 9.16 13.60 11.13
N ARG A 53 9.69 12.70 11.98
CA ARG A 53 11.14 12.63 12.25
C ARG A 53 11.89 12.39 10.94
N GLN A 54 12.85 13.26 10.65
CA GLN A 54 13.78 13.13 9.53
C GLN A 54 14.74 11.97 9.78
N GLY A 55 15.10 11.25 8.72
CA GLY A 55 15.62 9.88 8.75
C GLY A 55 16.83 9.54 9.65
N PRO A 56 17.22 8.25 9.73
CA PRO A 56 16.68 7.15 8.91
C PRO A 56 15.36 6.56 9.44
N SER A 57 14.44 6.27 8.52
CA SER A 57 13.23 5.49 8.77
C SER A 57 13.42 4.02 8.37
N GLN A 58 12.49 3.17 8.78
CA GLN A 58 12.39 1.77 8.38
C GLN A 58 11.10 1.57 7.57
N ALA A 59 11.13 0.67 6.60
CA ALA A 59 9.93 0.27 5.87
C ALA A 59 9.09 -0.68 6.73
N ALA A 60 7.99 -0.15 7.28
CA ALA A 60 7.01 -0.89 8.05
C ALA A 60 5.89 -1.38 7.14
N HIS A 61 5.46 -2.62 7.27
CA HIS A 61 4.29 -3.15 6.57
C HIS A 61 3.01 -2.92 7.38
N ALA A 62 1.91 -2.57 6.72
CA ALA A 62 0.59 -2.50 7.35
C ALA A 62 0.21 -3.82 8.04
N ASN A 63 -0.20 -3.74 9.32
CA ASN A 63 -0.59 -4.93 10.10
C ASN A 63 -2.00 -5.41 9.72
N THR A 64 -2.82 -4.56 9.09
CA THR A 64 -4.18 -4.92 8.62
C THR A 64 -4.19 -6.09 7.64
N THR A 65 -3.18 -6.17 6.78
CA THR A 65 -3.06 -7.19 5.74
C THR A 65 -2.10 -8.33 6.12
N LYS A 66 -1.50 -8.28 7.31
CA LYS A 66 -0.71 -9.38 7.86
C LYS A 66 -1.66 -10.39 8.50
N GLY A 67 -1.57 -11.64 8.07
CA GLY A 67 -2.28 -12.78 8.68
C GLY A 67 -1.28 -13.88 9.04
N MET A 68 -1.70 -14.81 9.90
CA MET A 68 -0.88 -15.98 10.23
C MET A 68 -0.54 -16.74 8.93
N ALA A 69 0.77 -16.90 8.67
CA ALA A 69 1.34 -17.50 7.46
C ALA A 69 1.17 -16.73 6.13
N LEU A 70 0.63 -15.50 6.13
CA LEU A 70 0.54 -14.67 4.92
C LEU A 70 1.72 -13.71 4.80
N LYS A 71 2.37 -13.70 3.63
CA LYS A 71 3.43 -12.72 3.32
C LYS A 71 2.80 -11.34 3.08
N ALA A 72 3.30 -10.33 3.79
CA ALA A 72 2.90 -8.94 3.55
C ALA A 72 3.35 -8.47 2.16
N CYS A 73 2.52 -7.66 1.51
CA CYS A 73 2.83 -7.04 0.22
C CYS A 73 3.68 -5.79 0.45
N ASP A 74 4.81 -5.67 -0.25
CA ASP A 74 5.68 -4.51 -0.08
C ASP A 74 5.03 -3.20 -0.56
N SER A 75 4.02 -3.26 -1.43
CA SER A 75 3.28 -2.07 -1.88
C SER A 75 2.43 -1.40 -0.78
N LEU A 76 2.28 -2.05 0.38
CA LEU A 76 1.63 -1.49 1.57
C LEU A 76 2.64 -1.18 2.68
N THR A 77 3.87 -0.83 2.29
CA THR A 77 4.88 -0.34 3.22
C THR A 77 4.86 1.17 3.33
N PHE A 78 5.21 1.66 4.52
CA PHE A 78 5.33 3.08 4.82
C PHE A 78 6.53 3.31 5.76
N PRO A 79 7.12 4.51 5.76
CA PRO A 79 8.29 4.81 6.57
C PRO A 79 7.91 5.11 8.02
N LEU A 80 8.55 4.42 8.96
CA LEU A 80 8.47 4.75 10.39
C LEU A 80 9.87 4.82 11.00
N CYS A 81 10.10 5.76 11.90
CA CYS A 81 11.30 5.73 12.75
C CYS A 81 11.26 4.52 13.69
N LEU A 82 12.40 4.14 14.26
CA LEU A 82 12.54 2.95 15.10
C LEU A 82 11.51 2.88 16.24
N GLU A 83 11.25 4.01 16.90
CA GLU A 83 10.27 4.13 17.99
C GLU A 83 8.84 3.87 17.50
N CYS A 84 8.39 4.61 16.48
CA CYS A 84 7.05 4.45 15.93
C CYS A 84 6.83 3.06 15.31
N HIS A 85 7.86 2.49 14.69
CA HIS A 85 7.80 1.17 14.10
C HIS A 85 7.61 0.09 15.17
N ARG A 86 8.39 0.17 16.27
CA ARG A 86 8.23 -0.71 17.43
C ARG A 86 6.84 -0.59 18.04
N ASP A 87 6.35 0.64 18.22
CA ASP A 87 5.02 0.88 18.78
C ASP A 87 3.93 0.26 17.92
N LEU A 88 4.04 0.35 16.59
CA LEU A 88 3.09 -0.26 15.67
C LEU A 88 3.06 -1.79 15.80
N ASP A 89 4.22 -2.44 15.82
CA ASP A 89 4.35 -3.90 15.83
C ASP A 89 3.93 -4.53 17.16
N GLN A 90 4.17 -3.84 18.29
CA GLN A 90 3.78 -4.32 19.63
C GLN A 90 2.28 -4.12 19.95
N GLY A 91 1.48 -3.71 18.96
CA GLY A 91 0.04 -3.48 19.11
C GLY A 91 -0.33 -2.05 19.49
N GLY A 92 0.65 -1.20 19.77
CA GLY A 92 0.51 0.24 20.04
C GLY A 92 -0.43 0.58 21.20
N LYS A 93 -0.50 1.87 21.53
CA LYS A 93 -1.53 2.42 22.44
C LYS A 93 -2.88 2.59 21.74
N LEU A 94 -3.02 2.10 20.51
CA LEU A 94 -4.12 2.42 19.60
C LEU A 94 -5.12 1.28 19.54
N LEU A 95 -6.40 1.64 19.64
CA LEU A 95 -7.49 0.72 19.31
C LEU A 95 -7.30 0.19 17.88
N ARG A 96 -7.67 -1.09 17.68
CA ARG A 96 -7.46 -1.81 16.42
C ARG A 96 -7.91 -1.01 15.19
N ASP A 97 -9.09 -0.42 15.21
CA ASP A 97 -9.62 0.31 14.05
C ASP A 97 -8.91 1.66 13.83
N ALA A 98 -8.57 2.36 14.90
CA ALA A 98 -7.79 3.59 14.84
C ALA A 98 -6.37 3.35 14.29
N ARG A 99 -5.78 2.19 14.60
CA ARG A 99 -4.50 1.76 14.01
C ARG A 99 -4.64 1.49 12.51
N ARG A 100 -5.66 0.71 12.11
CA ARG A 100 -5.89 0.37 10.70
C ARG A 100 -6.14 1.61 9.83
N HIS A 101 -6.89 2.58 10.37
CA HIS A 101 -7.10 3.86 9.70
C HIS A 101 -5.80 4.63 9.51
N ARG A 102 -4.94 4.70 10.54
CA ARG A 102 -3.61 5.31 10.41
C ARG A 102 -2.73 4.60 9.40
N GLU A 103 -2.71 3.26 9.43
CA GLU A 103 -1.98 2.46 8.45
C GLU A 103 -2.39 2.82 7.02
N TRP A 104 -3.68 3.01 6.74
CA TRP A 104 -4.14 3.48 5.44
C TRP A 104 -3.55 4.86 5.12
N VAL A 105 -3.74 5.84 6.00
CA VAL A 105 -3.24 7.21 5.77
C VAL A 105 -1.73 7.21 5.49
N TRP A 106 -0.94 6.41 6.22
CA TRP A 106 0.50 6.32 6.01
C TRP A 106 0.88 5.62 4.71
N VAL A 107 0.17 4.56 4.32
CA VAL A 107 0.38 3.91 3.02
C VAL A 107 0.09 4.87 1.88
N ASP A 108 -1.03 5.60 1.96
CA ASP A 108 -1.43 6.52 0.89
C ASP A 108 -0.47 7.71 0.78
N TRP A 109 -0.05 8.26 1.92
CA TRP A 109 0.99 9.30 1.96
C TRP A 109 2.32 8.80 1.38
N ALA A 110 2.78 7.60 1.76
CA ALA A 110 4.02 7.04 1.24
C ALA A 110 3.95 6.80 -0.28
N ARG A 111 2.79 6.35 -0.78
CA ARG A 111 2.51 6.21 -2.21
C ARG A 111 2.60 7.56 -2.92
N ALA A 112 1.92 8.59 -2.41
CA ALA A 112 1.94 9.94 -2.99
C ALA A 112 3.37 10.51 -3.05
N GLU A 113 4.13 10.36 -1.97
CA GLU A 113 5.52 10.85 -1.88
C GLU A 113 6.44 10.11 -2.87
N LEU A 114 6.28 8.79 -3.02
CA LEU A 114 7.05 8.03 -4.00
C LEU A 114 6.64 8.33 -5.45
N MET A 115 5.37 8.65 -5.70
CA MET A 115 4.91 9.12 -7.01
C MET A 115 5.55 10.46 -7.36
N ALA A 116 5.56 11.42 -6.42
CA ALA A 116 6.19 12.72 -6.61
C ALA A 116 7.70 12.60 -6.90
N ARG A 117 8.37 11.61 -6.29
CA ARG A 117 9.80 11.30 -6.52
C ARG A 117 10.07 10.43 -7.76
N GLY A 118 9.04 10.05 -8.53
CA GLY A 118 9.18 9.18 -9.70
C GLY A 118 9.61 7.73 -9.37
N LYS A 119 9.49 7.31 -8.10
CA LYS A 119 9.91 6.00 -7.59
C LYS A 119 8.77 4.99 -7.49
N TRP A 120 7.55 5.39 -7.85
CA TRP A 120 6.36 4.54 -7.88
C TRP A 120 6.14 3.98 -9.29
N THR A 121 6.46 2.70 -9.49
CA THR A 121 6.36 2.06 -10.80
C THR A 121 4.95 1.49 -11.06
N PRO A 122 4.57 1.28 -12.35
CA PRO A 122 3.30 0.64 -12.69
C PRO A 122 3.13 -0.77 -12.10
N GLU A 123 4.24 -1.50 -11.90
CA GLU A 123 4.22 -2.82 -11.23
C GLU A 123 3.83 -2.68 -9.76
N ILE A 124 4.39 -1.70 -9.04
CA ILE A 124 4.04 -1.43 -7.64
C ILE A 124 2.55 -1.05 -7.55
N GLU A 125 2.07 -0.20 -8.45
CA GLU A 125 0.66 0.21 -8.52
C GLU A 125 -0.28 -0.99 -8.75
N LEU A 126 0.08 -1.93 -9.63
CA LEU A 126 -0.69 -3.13 -9.90
C LEU A 126 -0.87 -3.98 -8.63
N HIS A 127 0.20 -4.17 -7.86
CA HIS A 127 0.14 -4.93 -6.61
C HIS A 127 -0.56 -4.14 -5.49
N TYR A 128 -0.38 -2.82 -5.43
CA TYR A 128 -1.07 -1.93 -4.51
C TYR A 128 -2.60 -2.05 -4.64
N ARG A 129 -3.13 -1.97 -5.86
CA ARG A 129 -4.58 -2.03 -6.11
C ARG A 129 -5.24 -3.30 -5.57
N LYS A 130 -4.55 -4.43 -5.65
CA LYS A 130 -5.03 -5.71 -5.09
C LYS A 130 -4.88 -5.75 -3.58
N ALA A 131 -3.75 -5.25 -3.07
CA ALA A 131 -3.41 -5.36 -1.65
C ALA A 131 -4.24 -4.41 -0.77
N ILE A 132 -4.67 -3.25 -1.29
CA ILE A 132 -5.36 -2.21 -0.52
C ILE A 132 -6.84 -2.55 -0.22
N GLU A 133 -7.45 -3.53 -0.90
CA GLU A 133 -8.88 -3.86 -0.73
C GLU A 133 -9.32 -4.05 0.74
N PRO A 134 -8.58 -4.77 1.60
CA PRO A 134 -8.96 -4.92 3.01
C PRO A 134 -8.90 -3.62 3.81
N LEU A 135 -8.04 -2.68 3.42
CA LEU A 135 -7.94 -1.35 4.01
C LEU A 135 -9.07 -0.44 3.50
N ARG A 136 -9.42 -0.52 2.20
CA ARG A 136 -10.54 0.24 1.61
C ARG A 136 -11.89 -0.08 2.23
N ALA A 137 -12.10 -1.33 2.65
CA ALA A 137 -13.32 -1.76 3.33
C ALA A 137 -13.60 -1.01 4.65
N LEU A 138 -12.60 -0.29 5.20
CA LEU A 138 -12.74 0.52 6.41
C LEU A 138 -13.33 1.93 6.15
N GLY A 139 -13.50 2.32 4.88
CA GLY A 139 -13.99 3.66 4.47
C GLY A 139 -12.87 4.70 4.40
N ASN A 140 -12.84 5.50 3.32
CA ASN A 140 -11.75 6.46 3.08
C ASN A 140 -11.62 7.43 4.26
N PRO A 141 -10.40 7.69 4.77
CA PRO A 141 -10.17 8.70 5.79
C PRO A 141 -10.78 10.05 5.45
N ASP A 142 -10.80 10.42 4.17
CA ASP A 142 -11.40 11.68 3.73
C ASP A 142 -12.93 11.65 3.75
N ASP A 143 -13.57 10.51 3.44
CA ASP A 143 -15.04 10.37 3.53
C ASP A 143 -15.51 10.53 4.99
N ALA A 144 -14.71 10.11 5.97
CA ALA A 144 -15.02 10.26 7.38
C ALA A 144 -14.92 11.73 7.82
N LYS A 145 -13.91 12.47 7.34
CA LYS A 145 -13.78 13.91 7.56
C LYS A 145 -14.88 14.70 6.85
N GLU A 146 -15.22 14.33 5.62
CA GLU A 146 -16.31 14.95 4.85
C GLU A 146 -17.67 14.70 5.53
N LYS A 147 -17.95 13.48 5.99
CA LYS A 147 -19.16 13.16 6.76
C LYS A 147 -19.20 13.87 8.12
N ALA A 148 -18.05 14.07 8.76
CA ALA A 148 -17.97 14.83 10.02
C ALA A 148 -18.14 16.35 9.78
N ALA A 149 -17.57 16.90 8.71
CA ALA A 149 -17.70 18.29 8.31
C ALA A 149 -19.13 18.63 7.83
N VAL A 150 -19.80 17.70 7.15
CA VAL A 150 -21.22 17.83 6.77
C VAL A 150 -22.12 17.83 8.01
N LYS A 151 -21.77 17.11 9.08
CA LYS A 151 -22.52 17.13 10.36
C LYS A 151 -22.31 18.39 11.20
N SER A 152 -21.24 19.16 10.94
CA SER A 152 -20.93 20.41 11.64
C SER A 152 -21.16 21.67 10.81
N GLY A 153 -21.76 21.56 9.62
CA GLY A 153 -22.18 22.69 8.80
C GLY A 153 -23.26 23.55 9.49
N PRO A 154 -23.39 24.84 9.13
CA PRO A 154 -24.21 25.82 9.85
C PRO A 154 -25.70 25.55 9.63
N GLY A 155 -26.30 24.66 10.43
CA GLY A 155 -27.68 24.22 10.23
C GLY A 155 -28.48 23.92 11.50
N THR A 156 -27.99 24.23 12.69
CA THR A 156 -28.72 23.95 13.96
C THR A 156 -28.67 25.11 14.96
N ALA A 157 -28.51 26.36 14.50
CA ALA A 157 -28.60 27.54 15.35
C ALA A 157 -29.65 28.53 14.84
N LEU A 158 -30.90 28.08 14.70
CA LEU A 158 -32.05 28.99 14.55
C LEU A 158 -33.33 28.32 15.06
N MET A 159 -33.58 28.47 16.37
CA MET A 159 -34.75 28.12 17.20
C MET A 159 -34.12 27.58 18.49
N GLU A 160 -34.05 28.31 19.61
CA GLU A 160 -35.18 28.86 20.35
C GLU A 160 -34.76 30.13 21.10
N LYS A 161 -35.29 31.27 20.66
CA LYS A 161 -35.58 32.42 21.52
C LYS A 161 -37.09 32.59 21.49
N PHE A 162 -37.78 31.85 22.35
CA PHE A 162 -39.11 32.15 22.87
C PHE A 162 -39.19 31.55 24.27
#